data_AF-A0A0R1F2D7-F1
#
_entry.id   AF-A0A0R1F2D7-F1
#
_cell.length_a   1.000
_cell.length_b   1.000
_cell.length_c   1.000
_cell.angle_alpha   90.00
_cell.angle_beta   90.00
_cell.angle_gamma   90.00
#
_symmetry.space_group_name_H-M   'P 1'
#
loop_
_entity.id
_entity.type
_entity.pdbx_description
1 polymer ?
#
loop_
_entity_poly.entity_id
_entity_poly.type
_entity_poly.pdbx_seq_one_letter_code
_entity_poly.pdbx_strand_id
1 'polypeptide(L)' 'MLTIVLVYDRANRRILGAQLFSKHEVAQSANTISVCIQNQNTIDNLAYVDMLFQPNYDQPFNYLNLVAQMAVAQEKQAQ' A
#
# COMPACT_ATOMS: atom_id res chain seq x y z
N MET A 1 10.11 7.54 11.22
CA MET A 1 9.07 8.20 10.40
C MET A 1 9.11 7.57 9.02
N LEU A 2 7.97 7.06 8.55
CA LEU A 2 7.80 6.49 7.23
C LEU A 2 6.86 7.41 6.45
N THR A 3 7.26 7.82 5.25
CA THR A 3 6.44 8.59 4.31
C THR A 3 6.17 7.72 3.10
N ILE A 4 4.90 7.61 2.73
CA ILE A 4 4.45 6.79 1.60
C ILE A 4 3.64 7.66 0.65
N VAL A 5 3.95 7.58 -0.63
CA VAL A 5 3.10 8.07 -1.72
C VAL A 5 2.59 6.87 -2.47
N LEU A 6 1.27 6.70 -2.57
CA LEU A 6 0.63 5.63 -3.35
C LEU A 6 -0.17 6.27 -4.49
N VAL A 7 0.17 5.90 -5.73
CA VAL A 7 -0.50 6.39 -6.94
C VAL A 7 -1.35 5.27 -7.52
N TYR A 8 -2.61 5.59 -7.82
CA TYR A 8 -3.57 4.65 -8.38
C TYR A 8 -4.50 5.36 -9.37
N ASP A 9 -5.07 4.57 -10.28
CA ASP A 9 -6.09 5.04 -11.22
C ASP A 9 -7.44 5.15 -10.50
N ARG A 10 -8.10 6.31 -10.54
CA ARG A 10 -9.36 6.52 -9.82
C ARG A 10 -10.54 5.76 -10.43
N ALA A 11 -10.53 5.53 -11.74
CA ALA A 11 -11.65 4.90 -12.45
C ALA A 11 -11.76 3.40 -12.15
N ASN A 12 -10.61 2.71 -12.11
CA ASN A 12 -10.54 1.25 -11.92
C ASN A 12 -9.79 0.82 -10.64
N ARG A 13 -9.28 1.79 -9.87
CA ARG A 13 -8.61 1.59 -8.57
C ARG A 13 -7.28 0.84 -8.64
N ARG A 14 -6.73 0.62 -9.85
CA ARG A 14 -5.46 -0.10 -10.06
C ARG A 14 -4.27 0.68 -9.53
N ILE A 15 -3.35 -0.02 -8.89
CA ILE A 15 -2.09 0.58 -8.42
C ILE A 15 -1.19 0.88 -9.62
N LEU A 16 -0.68 2.11 -9.68
CA LEU A 16 0.21 2.61 -10.74
C LEU A 16 1.66 2.79 -10.27
N GLY A 17 1.86 2.99 -8.97
CA GLY A 17 3.19 3.21 -8.41
C GLY A 17 3.15 3.54 -6.92
N ALA A 18 4.30 3.42 -6.26
CA ALA A 18 4.48 3.91 -4.91
C ALA A 18 5.90 4.42 -4.67
N GLN A 19 6.05 5.32 -3.71
CA GLN A 19 7.34 5.75 -3.16
C GLN A 19 7.33 5.54 -1.65
N LEU A 20 8.43 5.03 -1.11
CA LEU A 20 8.61 4.80 0.33
C LEU A 20 9.89 5.50 0.78
N PHE A 21 9.80 6.29 1.85
CA PHE A 21 10.94 6.97 2.45
C PHE A 21 10.93 6.77 3.97
N SER A 22 12.00 6.22 4.51
CA SER A 22 12.13 5.93 5.94
C SER A 22 13.59 5.91 6.37
N LYS A 23 13.83 6.12 7.67
CA LYS A 23 15.11 5.81 8.31
C LYS A 23 15.31 4.30 8.55
N HIS A 24 14.21 3.55 8.63
CA HIS A 24 14.24 2.09 8.69
C HIS A 24 14.27 1.50 7.29
N GLU A 25 14.83 0.31 7.16
CA GLU A 25 14.86 -0.44 5.90
C GLU A 25 13.43 -0.74 5.42
N VAL A 26 13.12 -0.39 4.17
CA VAL A 26 11.80 -0.59 3.55
C VAL A 26 11.90 -0.96 2.06
N ALA A 27 13.10 -1.26 1.55
CA ALA A 27 13.31 -1.51 0.12
C ALA A 27 12.51 -2.71 -0.37
N GLN A 28 12.37 -3.76 0.45
CA GLN A 28 11.59 -4.95 0.07
C GLN A 28 10.11 -4.65 -0.16
N SER A 29 9.54 -3.63 0.48
CA SER A 29 8.16 -3.22 0.22
C SER A 29 7.97 -2.63 -1.17
N ALA A 30 9.01 -2.06 -1.78
CA ALA A 30 8.94 -1.67 -3.19
C ALA A 30 8.77 -2.89 -4.11
N ASN A 31 9.37 -4.04 -3.77
CA ASN A 31 9.18 -5.28 -4.52
C ASN A 31 7.74 -5.81 -4.39
N THR A 32 7.14 -5.72 -3.20
CA THR A 32 5.70 -6.03 -3.02
C THR A 32 4.83 -5.16 -3.90
N ILE A 33 5.11 -3.86 -3.99
CA ILE A 33 4.41 -2.95 -4.91
C ILE A 33 4.64 -3.35 -6.37
N SER A 34 5.86 -3.70 -6.76
CA SER A 34 6.16 -4.18 -8.10
C SER A 34 5.32 -5.41 -8.48
N VAL A 35 5.17 -6.38 -7.58
CA VAL A 35 4.31 -7.56 -7.79
C VAL A 35 2.83 -7.17 -7.89
N CYS A 36 2.36 -6.24 -7.04
CA CYS A 36 0.99 -5.73 -7.12
C CYS A 36 0.70 -5.07 -8.47
N ILE A 37 1.62 -4.25 -8.98
CA ILE A 37 1.50 -3.59 -10.29
C ILE A 37 1.50 -4.64 -11.40
N GLN A 38 2.42 -5.61 -11.36
CA GLN A 38 2.52 -6.70 -12.33
C GLN A 38 1.21 -7.49 -12.44
N ASN A 39 0.56 -7.74 -11.29
CA ASN A 39 -0.70 -8.48 -11.21
C ASN A 39 -1.95 -7.59 -11.43
N GLN A 40 -1.77 -6.31 -11.71
CA GLN A 40 -2.85 -5.34 -11.89
C GLN A 40 -3.76 -5.21 -10.66
N ASN A 41 -3.20 -5.44 -9.46
CA ASN A 41 -3.94 -5.34 -8.21
C ASN A 41 -4.48 -3.92 -7.98
N THR A 42 -5.60 -3.83 -7.28
CA THR A 42 -6.20 -2.56 -6.87
C THR A 42 -5.77 -2.15 -5.46
N ILE A 43 -6.06 -0.90 -5.10
CA ILE A 43 -5.94 -0.42 -3.72
C ILE A 43 -6.82 -1.22 -2.75
N ASP A 44 -7.93 -1.82 -3.19
CA ASP A 44 -8.76 -2.70 -2.35
C ASP A 44 -8.07 -4.03 -2.06
N ASN A 45 -7.36 -4.58 -3.06
CA ASN A 45 -6.57 -5.78 -2.85
C ASN A 45 -5.44 -5.49 -1.85
N LEU A 46 -4.67 -4.42 -2.07
CA LEU A 46 -3.55 -4.08 -1.17
C LEU A 46 -4.02 -3.70 0.24
N ALA A 47 -5.23 -3.15 0.41
CA ALA A 47 -5.78 -2.78 1.71
C ALA A 47 -6.02 -3.97 2.65
N TYR A 48 -6.21 -5.18 2.09
CA TYR A 48 -6.63 -6.36 2.85
C TYR A 48 -5.91 -7.66 2.46
N VAL A 49 -4.92 -7.59 1.56
CA VAL A 49 -4.06 -8.75 1.29
C VAL A 49 -3.32 -9.12 2.57
N ASP A 50 -3.28 -10.43 2.84
CA ASP A 50 -2.61 -10.98 4.01
C ASP A 50 -1.12 -10.60 3.99
N MET A 51 -0.67 -10.01 5.10
CA MET A 51 0.72 -9.69 5.37
C MET A 51 1.00 -10.13 6.79
N LEU A 52 2.20 -10.68 7.01
CA LEU A 52 2.62 -11.10 8.35
C LEU A 52 2.49 -9.95 9.34
N PHE A 53 2.17 -10.26 10.59
CA PHE A 53 2.30 -9.32 11.69
C PHE A 53 3.26 -9.87 12.72
N GLN A 54 4.27 -9.09 13.07
CA GLN A 54 5.06 -9.31 14.27
C GLN A 54 5.59 -7.98 14.81
N PRO A 55 5.45 -7.69 16.12
CA PRO A 55 5.79 -6.38 16.70
C PRO A 55 7.20 -5.81 16.45
N ASN A 56 8.19 -6.63 16.07
CA ASN A 56 9.52 -6.12 15.71
C ASN A 56 9.57 -5.56 14.29
N TYR A 57 8.60 -5.87 13.43
CA TYR A 57 8.56 -5.47 12.03
C TYR A 57 7.45 -4.46 11.75
N ASP A 58 6.25 -4.67 12.28
CA ASP A 58 5.09 -3.86 11.94
C ASP A 58 4.00 -3.82 13.02
N GLN A 59 2.94 -3.09 12.70
CA GLN A 59 1.69 -3.02 13.45
C GLN A 59 0.75 -4.14 12.98
N PRO A 60 -0.38 -4.42 13.68
CA PRO A 60 -1.30 -5.48 13.27
C PRO A 60 -1.76 -5.44 11.81
N PHE A 61 -1.78 -4.24 11.22
CA PHE A 61 -1.76 -4.07 9.77
C PHE A 61 -0.40 -3.58 9.30
N ASN A 62 0.11 -4.19 8.24
CA ASN A 62 1.30 -3.70 7.58
C ASN A 62 1.06 -2.28 7.05
N TYR A 63 2.10 -1.45 7.03
CA TYR A 63 1.99 -0.06 6.55
C TYR A 63 1.55 0.04 5.09
N LEU A 64 1.81 -0.97 4.26
CA LEU A 64 1.28 -1.05 2.90
C LEU A 64 -0.25 -1.23 2.89
N ASN A 65 -0.79 -2.05 3.80
CA ASN A 65 -2.23 -2.17 3.95
C ASN A 65 -2.84 -0.84 4.42
N LEU A 66 -2.21 -0.18 5.40
CA LEU A 66 -2.70 1.09 5.95
C LEU A 66 -2.77 2.20 4.88
N VAL A 67 -1.74 2.39 4.06
CA VAL A 67 -1.77 3.42 3.00
C VAL A 67 -2.84 3.11 1.94
N ALA A 68 -3.08 1.83 1.65
CA ALA A 68 -4.11 1.41 0.73
C ALA A 68 -5.52 1.62 1.32
N GLN A 69 -5.72 1.37 2.62
CA GLN A 69 -6.97 1.70 3.32
C GLN A 69 -7.26 3.21 3.30
N MET A 70 -6.23 4.05 3.44
CA MET A 70 -6.37 5.50 3.28
C MET A 70 -6.82 5.88 1.87
N ALA A 71 -6.23 5.28 0.84
CA ALA A 71 -6.66 5.47 -0.55
C ALA A 71 -8.12 5.02 -0.77
N VAL A 72 -8.52 3.88 -0.17
CA VAL A 72 -9.90 3.40 -0.22
C VAL A 72 -10.85 4.40 0.42
N ALA A 73 -10.51 4.94 1.59
CA ALA A 73 -11.30 5.96 2.27
C ALA A 73 -11.40 7.27 1.48
N GLN A 74 -10.30 7.70 0.84
CA GLN A 74 -10.27 8.88 -0.02
C GLN A 74 -11.29 8.78 -1.17
N GLU A 75 -11.37 7.62 -1.83
CA GLU A 75 -12.35 7.41 -2.91
C GLU A 75 -13.80 7.33 -2.41
N LYS A 76 -14.03 6.78 -1.20
CA LYS A 76 -15.38 6.78 -0.59
C LYS A 76 -15.87 8.20 -0.27
N GLN A 77 -14.96 9.11 0.07
CA GLN A 77 -15.29 10.52 0.37
C GLN A 77 -15.44 11.39 -0.89
N ALA A 78 -14.89 10.94 -2.02
CA ALA A 78 -14.97 11.64 -3.30
C ALA A 78 -16.20 11.27 -4.14
N GLN A 79 -16.97 10.28 -3.68
CA GLN A 79 -18.29 9.89 -4.20
C GLN A 79 -19.39 10.68 -3.50
#